data_AF-A0A5B7B0A0-F1
#
_entry.id   AF-A0A5B7B0A0-F1
#
_cell.length_a   1.000
_cell.length_b   1.000
_cell.length_c   1.000
_cell.angle_alpha   90.00
_cell.angle_beta   90.00
_cell.angle_gamma   90.00
#
_symmetry.space_group_name_H-M   'P 1'
#
loop_
_entity.id
_entity.type
_entity.pdbx_description
1 polymer ?
#
loop_
_entity_poly.entity_id
_entity_poly.type
_entity_poly.pdbx_seq_one_letter_code
_entity_poly.pdbx_strand_id
1 'polypeptide(L)'
;MMWALTHVTNKGDLLTLLHIIPPHKGSERTPDSSSSSPYLASSLGSLCKACKPEVEVEALVIQGPKLATVMSQVKKLEVSVLVLGQKQSSPLINCLCGTSSTEEFVEQCIDTVEYCLTIGVRKQSKGIGGYLISTRWQKNFWLLA
;
A
#
# COMPACT_ATOMS: atom_id res chain seq x y z
N MET A 1 0.54 6.20 -2.95
CA MET A 1 0.77 6.36 -4.40
C MET A 1 1.67 7.55 -4.70
N MET A 2 1.23 8.80 -4.49
CA MET A 2 2.04 9.98 -4.84
C MET A 2 3.47 9.94 -4.26
N TRP A 3 3.60 9.59 -2.98
CA TRP A 3 4.92 9.43 -2.36
C TRP A 3 5.82 8.44 -3.13
N ALA A 4 5.30 7.29 -3.57
CA ALA A 4 6.08 6.30 -4.33
C ALA A 4 6.49 6.85 -5.70
N LEU A 5 5.59 7.54 -6.40
CA LEU A 5 5.88 8.16 -7.70
C LEU A 5 6.99 9.23 -7.61
N THR A 6 7.02 9.99 -6.51
CA THR A 6 8.00 11.07 -6.31
C THR A 6 9.35 10.54 -5.82
N HIS A 7 9.35 9.56 -4.91
CA HIS A 7 10.57 9.19 -4.17
C HIS A 7 11.16 7.82 -4.51
N VAL A 8 10.42 6.95 -5.20
CA VAL A 8 10.86 5.57 -5.48
C VAL A 8 11.08 5.34 -6.97
N THR A 9 10.15 5.79 -7.82
CA THR A 9 10.21 5.48 -9.25
C THR A 9 11.21 6.36 -10.02
N ASN A 10 11.72 5.86 -11.14
CA ASN A 10 12.62 6.52 -12.08
C ASN A 10 12.13 6.31 -13.52
N LYS A 11 12.77 7.00 -14.48
CA LYS A 11 12.48 6.81 -15.90
C LYS A 11 12.74 5.36 -16.32
N GLY A 12 11.74 4.73 -16.94
CA GLY A 12 11.82 3.34 -17.40
C GLY A 12 11.45 2.30 -16.33
N ASP A 13 11.13 2.72 -15.10
CA ASP A 13 10.63 1.80 -14.09
C ASP A 13 9.19 1.35 -14.41
N LEU A 14 8.86 0.14 -14.00
CA LEU A 14 7.49 -0.40 -14.01
C LEU A 14 6.85 -0.23 -12.62
N LEU A 15 5.73 0.47 -12.57
CA LEU A 15 4.89 0.62 -11.38
C LEU A 15 3.63 -0.25 -11.49
N THR A 16 3.59 -1.31 -10.70
CA THR A 16 2.41 -2.17 -10.56
C THR A 16 1.49 -1.69 -9.44
N LEU A 17 0.27 -1.29 -9.78
CA LEU A 17 -0.78 -0.99 -8.82
C LEU A 17 -1.55 -2.27 -8.46
N LEU A 18 -1.28 -2.85 -7.30
CA LEU A 18 -1.94 -4.08 -6.84
C LEU A 18 -3.16 -3.78 -5.96
N HIS A 19 -4.33 -4.20 -6.41
CA HIS A 19 -5.56 -4.23 -5.61
C HIS A 19 -5.98 -5.67 -5.31
N ILE A 20 -6.16 -5.99 -4.02
CA ILE A 20 -6.52 -7.34 -3.58
C ILE A 20 -7.96 -7.33 -3.06
N ILE A 21 -8.81 -8.16 -3.67
CA ILE A 21 -10.19 -8.40 -3.24
C ILE A 21 -10.17 -9.61 -2.29
N PRO A 22 -10.50 -9.45 -0.99
CA PRO A 22 -10.56 -10.57 -0.06
C PRO A 22 -11.60 -11.61 -0.52
N PRO A 23 -11.39 -12.91 -0.24
CA PRO A 23 -12.41 -13.93 -0.52
C PRO A 23 -13.65 -13.67 0.34
N HIS A 24 -14.84 -13.82 -0.25
CA HIS A 24 -16.10 -13.69 0.49
C HIS A 24 -16.16 -14.76 1.58
N LYS A 25 -16.20 -14.34 2.85
CA LYS A 25 -16.60 -15.23 3.94
C LYS A 25 -18.11 -15.34 3.89
N GLY A 26 -18.65 -16.53 3.66
CA GLY A 26 -20.09 -16.78 3.75
C GLY A 26 -20.56 -16.57 5.19
N SER A 27 -21.07 -15.38 5.48
CA SER A 27 -21.94 -15.08 6.63
C SER A 27 -22.57 -13.71 6.42
N GLU A 28 -23.81 -13.58 6.88
CA GLU A 28 -24.75 -12.52 6.58
C GLU A 28 -24.30 -11.11 7.01
N ARG A 29 -24.63 -10.13 6.15
CA ARG A 29 -24.86 -8.71 6.47
C ARG A 29 -23.77 -7.96 7.23
N THR A 30 -22.80 -7.45 6.49
CA THR A 30 -22.42 -6.03 6.50
C THR A 30 -21.81 -5.69 5.14
N PRO A 31 -22.23 -4.61 4.44
CA PRO A 31 -21.54 -4.18 3.24
C PRO A 31 -20.25 -3.48 3.67
N ASP A 32 -19.21 -4.27 3.99
CA ASP A 32 -17.87 -3.73 4.14
C ASP A 32 -17.52 -3.04 2.82
N SER A 33 -17.31 -1.73 2.95
CA SER A 33 -17.29 -0.72 1.89
C SER A 33 -16.05 -0.80 0.99
N SER A 34 -15.49 -1.99 0.81
CA SER A 34 -14.27 -2.25 0.02
C SER A 34 -14.56 -3.01 -1.27
N SER A 35 -15.76 -2.90 -1.84
CA SER A 35 -15.96 -3.11 -3.28
C SER A 35 -15.25 -1.99 -4.04
N SER A 36 -13.92 -1.94 -3.91
CA SER A 36 -13.07 -1.08 -4.69
C SER A 36 -13.26 -1.51 -6.13
N SER A 37 -14.07 -0.72 -6.82
CA SER A 37 -14.43 -0.99 -8.19
C SER A 37 -13.17 -1.09 -9.04
N PRO A 38 -13.10 -1.97 -10.06
CA PRO A 38 -12.03 -1.96 -11.06
C PRO A 38 -11.75 -0.55 -11.64
N TYR A 39 -12.74 0.36 -11.61
CA TYR A 39 -12.59 1.76 -11.96
C TYR A 39 -11.56 2.53 -11.10
N LEU A 40 -11.34 2.16 -9.84
CA LEU A 40 -10.34 2.81 -9.00
C LEU A 40 -8.93 2.49 -9.45
N ALA A 41 -8.68 1.23 -9.81
CA ALA A 41 -7.37 0.79 -10.29
C ALA A 41 -7.00 1.48 -11.62
N SER A 42 -7.96 1.58 -12.54
CA SER A 42 -7.75 2.31 -13.80
C SER A 42 -7.55 3.81 -13.59
N SER A 43 -8.35 4.45 -12.73
CA SER A 43 -8.22 5.89 -12.43
C SER A 43 -6.87 6.23 -11.80
N LEU A 44 -6.40 5.41 -10.86
CA LEU A 44 -5.07 5.58 -10.26
C LEU A 44 -3.97 5.36 -11.31
N GLY A 45 -4.13 4.38 -12.20
CA GLY A 45 -3.20 4.16 -13.32
C GLY A 45 -3.09 5.37 -14.22
N SER A 46 -4.21 5.98 -14.61
CA SER A 46 -4.24 7.22 -15.39
C SER A 46 -3.56 8.38 -14.65
N LEU A 47 -3.77 8.52 -13.33
CA LEU A 47 -3.16 9.58 -12.55
C LEU A 47 -1.63 9.40 -12.43
N CYS A 48 -1.14 8.17 -12.26
CA CYS A 48 0.29 7.88 -12.29
C CYS A 48 0.92 8.33 -13.63
N LYS A 49 0.30 7.97 -14.75
CA LYS A 49 0.79 8.34 -16.10
C LYS A 49 0.77 9.84 -16.33
N ALA A 50 -0.26 10.53 -15.83
CA ALA A 50 -0.33 12.00 -15.91
C ALA A 50 0.74 12.69 -15.06
N CYS A 51 1.06 12.13 -13.88
CA CYS A 51 2.06 12.71 -12.98
C CYS A 51 3.50 12.39 -13.39
N LYS A 52 3.75 11.24 -14.02
CA LYS A 52 5.10 10.79 -14.39
C LYS A 52 5.05 9.89 -15.64
N PRO A 53 4.95 10.48 -16.84
CA PRO A 53 4.75 9.75 -18.09
C PRO A 53 5.92 8.85 -18.48
N GLU A 54 7.10 9.05 -17.87
CA GLU A 54 8.29 8.24 -18.11
C GLU A 54 8.30 6.90 -17.36
N VAL A 55 7.31 6.66 -16.49
CA VAL A 55 7.11 5.42 -15.74
C VAL A 55 6.05 4.58 -16.43
N GLU A 56 6.34 3.31 -16.65
CA GLU A 56 5.34 2.36 -17.12
C GLU A 56 4.41 2.01 -15.97
N VAL A 57 3.10 2.00 -16.20
CA VAL A 57 2.11 1.76 -15.15
C VAL A 57 1.16 0.66 -15.58
N GLU A 58 1.08 -0.37 -14.75
CA GLU A 58 0.09 -1.44 -14.85
C GLU A 58 -0.75 -1.51 -13.57
N ALA A 59 -1.95 -2.11 -13.69
CA ALA A 59 -2.85 -2.28 -12.56
C ALA A 59 -3.35 -3.72 -12.53
N LEU A 60 -3.18 -4.38 -11.38
CA LEU A 60 -3.57 -5.77 -11.16
C LEU A 60 -4.66 -5.83 -10.09
N VAL A 61 -5.78 -6.47 -10.43
CA VAL A 61 -6.87 -6.75 -9.50
C VAL A 61 -6.93 -8.25 -9.30
N ILE A 62 -6.65 -8.72 -8.08
CA ILE A 62 -6.55 -10.15 -7.77
C ILE A 62 -7.46 -10.47 -6.59
N GLN A 63 -8.27 -11.50 -6.71
CA GLN A 63 -9.00 -12.05 -5.57
C GLN A 63 -8.12 -13.03 -4.80
N GLY A 64 -8.04 -12.87 -3.48
CA GLY A 64 -7.30 -13.80 -2.64
C GLY A 64 -6.98 -13.28 -1.23
N PRO A 65 -6.38 -14.13 -0.38
CA PRO A 65 -5.92 -13.72 0.94
C PRO A 65 -4.81 -12.66 0.81
N LYS A 66 -4.97 -11.51 1.45
CA LYS A 66 -4.10 -10.33 1.27
C LYS A 66 -2.61 -10.64 1.32
N LEU A 67 -2.11 -11.21 2.44
CA LEU A 67 -0.68 -11.43 2.62
C LEU A 67 -0.11 -12.44 1.63
N ALA A 68 -0.79 -13.58 1.44
CA ALA A 68 -0.38 -14.61 0.50
C ALA A 68 -0.34 -14.08 -0.94
N THR A 69 -1.34 -13.28 -1.33
CA THR A 69 -1.38 -12.65 -2.66
C THR A 69 -0.24 -11.64 -2.84
N VAL A 70 0.06 -10.79 -1.84
CA VAL A 70 1.22 -9.89 -1.91
C VAL A 70 2.51 -10.67 -2.11
N MET A 71 2.77 -11.69 -1.27
CA MET A 71 3.98 -12.51 -1.36
C MET A 71 4.11 -13.19 -2.73
N SER A 72 3.00 -13.74 -3.25
CA SER A 72 2.96 -14.35 -4.57
C SER A 72 3.27 -13.36 -5.69
N GLN A 73 2.69 -12.16 -5.65
CA GLN A 73 2.92 -11.15 -6.69
C GLN A 73 4.33 -10.54 -6.61
N VAL A 74 4.84 -10.28 -5.41
CA VAL A 74 6.23 -9.80 -5.22
C VAL A 74 7.21 -10.78 -5.85
N LYS A 75 7.03 -12.08 -5.61
CA LYS A 75 7.87 -13.12 -6.19
C LYS A 75 7.66 -13.27 -7.71
N LYS A 76 6.42 -13.27 -8.17
CA LYS A 76 6.08 -13.49 -9.59
C LYS A 76 6.57 -12.35 -10.49
N LEU A 77 6.43 -11.11 -10.02
CA LEU A 77 6.79 -9.91 -10.78
C LEU A 77 8.22 -9.45 -10.48
N GLU A 78 8.97 -10.19 -9.66
CA GLU A 78 10.34 -9.85 -9.24
C GLU A 78 10.43 -8.40 -8.71
N VAL A 79 9.47 -8.02 -7.87
CA VAL A 79 9.35 -6.65 -7.35
C VAL A 79 10.61 -6.28 -6.57
N SER A 80 11.22 -5.15 -6.91
CA SER A 80 12.39 -4.63 -6.19
C SER A 80 12.01 -3.83 -4.94
N VAL A 81 10.92 -3.06 -5.01
CA VAL A 81 10.40 -2.23 -3.91
C VAL A 81 8.88 -2.39 -3.77
N LEU A 82 8.43 -2.83 -2.60
CA LEU A 82 7.01 -2.88 -2.23
C LEU A 82 6.65 -1.68 -1.35
N VAL A 83 5.72 -0.84 -1.82
CA VAL A 83 5.23 0.33 -1.06
C VAL A 83 3.80 0.11 -0.57
N LEU A 84 3.60 0.22 0.74
CA LEU A 84 2.31 0.01 1.40
C LEU A 84 1.83 1.29 2.08
N GLY A 85 0.63 1.73 1.75
CA GLY A 85 0.00 2.89 2.38
C GLY A 85 -0.63 2.53 3.73
N GLN A 86 -0.27 3.26 4.78
CA GLN A 86 -0.89 3.16 6.09
C GLN A 86 -1.92 4.28 6.27
N LYS A 87 -3.14 3.91 6.67
CA LYS A 87 -4.16 4.89 7.06
C LYS A 87 -3.90 5.32 8.50
N GLN A 88 -3.91 6.63 8.74
CA GLN A 88 -3.76 7.15 10.10
C GLN A 88 -5.03 6.83 10.91
N SER A 89 -4.91 5.97 11.91
CA SER A 89 -5.92 5.83 12.96
C SER A 89 -5.86 7.05 13.88
N SER A 90 -7.01 7.53 14.34
CA SER A 90 -7.02 8.60 15.34
C SER A 90 -6.53 8.04 16.68
N PRO A 91 -5.80 8.83 17.50
CA PRO A 91 -5.26 8.35 18.78
C PRO A 91 -6.34 7.78 19.72
N LEU A 92 -7.54 8.34 19.65
CA LEU A 92 -8.71 7.89 20.42
C LEU A 92 -9.17 6.49 19.99
N ILE A 93 -9.18 6.20 18.68
CA ILE A 93 -9.54 4.87 18.16
C ILE A 93 -8.46 3.84 18.54
N ASN A 94 -7.18 4.21 18.49
CA ASN A 94 -6.09 3.29 18.80
C ASN A 94 -6.07 2.86 20.29
N CYS A 95 -6.48 3.76 21.19
CA CYS A 95 -6.57 3.47 22.63
C CYS A 95 -7.76 2.56 22.99
N LEU A 96 -8.85 2.61 22.22
CA LEU A 96 -10.09 1.87 22.51
C LEU A 96 -10.22 0.56 21.72
N CYS A 97 -9.70 0.50 20.50
CA CYS A 97 -9.91 -0.61 19.57
C CYS A 97 -8.60 -1.29 19.12
N GLY A 98 -7.46 -0.90 19.68
CA GLY A 98 -6.15 -1.42 19.29
C GLY A 98 -5.66 -0.89 17.93
N THR A 99 -4.62 -1.53 17.41
CA THR A 99 -4.03 -1.22 16.10
C THR A 99 -5.02 -1.47 14.97
N SER A 100 -4.97 -0.66 13.92
CA SER A 100 -5.85 -0.89 12.77
C SER A 100 -5.43 -2.14 12.00
N SER A 101 -6.38 -2.89 11.44
CA SER A 101 -6.10 -4.06 10.60
C SER A 101 -5.22 -3.75 9.37
N THR A 102 -5.19 -2.49 8.93
CA THR A 102 -4.29 -2.04 7.87
C THR A 102 -2.87 -1.85 8.38
N GLU A 103 -2.69 -1.30 9.58
CA GLU A 103 -1.39 -1.12 10.21
C GLU A 103 -0.73 -2.47 10.51
N GLU A 104 -1.48 -3.40 11.13
CA GLU A 104 -1.02 -4.78 11.36
C GLU A 104 -0.61 -5.48 10.06
N PHE A 105 -1.39 -5.31 8.99
CA PHE A 105 -1.07 -5.87 7.69
C PHE A 105 0.24 -5.30 7.10
N VAL A 106 0.47 -3.99 7.23
CA VAL A 106 1.71 -3.38 6.73
C VAL A 106 2.92 -3.86 7.53
N GLU A 107 2.80 -3.93 8.86
CA GLU A 107 3.88 -4.48 9.70
C GLU A 107 4.16 -5.94 9.36
N GLN A 108 3.12 -6.78 9.20
CA GLN A 108 3.28 -8.16 8.73
C GLN A 108 4.04 -8.23 7.41
N CYS A 109 3.68 -7.42 6.41
CA CYS A 109 4.41 -7.41 5.15
C CYS A 109 5.87 -6.98 5.30
N ILE A 110 6.16 -5.95 6.10
CA ILE A 110 7.53 -5.49 6.35
C ILE A 110 8.38 -6.60 6.96
N ASP A 111 7.78 -7.38 7.87
CA ASP A 111 8.50 -8.41 8.59
C ASP A 111 8.65 -9.68 7.72
N THR A 112 7.61 -10.10 6.99
CA THR A 112 7.61 -11.38 6.25
C THR A 112 8.12 -11.31 4.81
N VAL A 113 8.02 -10.17 4.13
CA VAL A 113 8.41 -10.06 2.71
C VAL A 113 9.94 -9.90 2.64
N GLU A 114 10.66 -10.98 2.34
CA GLU A 114 12.13 -10.98 2.28
C GLU A 114 12.71 -10.64 0.90
N TYR A 115 11.94 -10.85 -0.18
CA TYR A 115 12.44 -10.77 -1.56
C TYR A 115 12.56 -9.35 -2.12
N CYS A 116 12.15 -8.32 -1.37
CA CYS A 116 12.18 -6.93 -1.83
C CYS A 116 12.33 -5.95 -0.67
N LEU A 117 12.68 -4.70 -0.98
CA LEU A 117 12.61 -3.62 0.01
C LEU A 117 11.14 -3.27 0.27
N THR A 118 10.65 -3.53 1.48
CA THR A 118 9.27 -3.21 1.87
C THR A 118 9.23 -1.91 2.68
N ILE A 119 8.37 -0.98 2.23
CA ILE A 119 8.25 0.37 2.79
C ILE A 119 6.78 0.64 3.15
N GLY A 120 6.51 0.83 4.44
CA GLY A 120 5.25 1.38 4.95
C GLY A 120 5.28 2.91 4.94
N VAL A 121 4.24 3.55 4.41
CA VAL A 121 4.16 5.00 4.25
C VAL A 121 2.89 5.54 4.89
N ARG A 122 3.04 6.49 5.83
CA ARG A 122 1.92 7.15 6.52
C ARG A 122 2.03 8.66 6.36
N LYS A 123 0.99 9.31 5.84
CA LYS A 123 0.94 10.78 5.79
C LYS A 123 0.77 11.34 7.21
N GLN A 124 1.49 12.41 7.55
CA GLN A 124 1.34 13.08 8.84
C GLN A 124 0.21 14.12 8.77
N SER A 125 -0.83 13.98 9.59
CA SER A 125 -2.02 14.87 9.56
C SER A 125 -1.97 16.06 10.54
N LYS A 126 -1.02 16.12 11.48
CA LYS A 126 -1.00 17.12 12.58
C LYS A 126 -0.39 18.48 12.18
N GLY A 127 -0.58 18.92 10.93
CA GLY A 127 -0.11 20.23 10.45
C GLY A 127 1.40 20.37 10.20
N ILE A 128 2.20 19.35 10.52
CA ILE A 128 3.68 19.36 10.41
C ILE A 128 4.16 18.90 9.02
N GLY A 129 3.27 18.39 8.17
CA GLY A 129 3.60 18.01 6.79
C GLY A 129 4.47 16.74 6.70
N GLY A 130 4.64 16.23 5.47
CA GLY A 130 5.49 15.07 5.21
C GLY A 130 4.90 13.70 5.56
N TYR A 131 5.80 12.72 5.63
CA TYR A 131 5.46 11.29 5.72
C TYR A 131 6.32 10.58 6.77
N LEU A 132 5.69 9.69 7.53
CA LEU A 132 6.38 8.70 8.33
C LEU A 132 6.62 7.44 7.50
N ILE A 133 7.83 6.93 7.58
CA ILE A 133 8.28 5.76 6.85
C ILE A 133 8.65 4.66 7.83
N SER A 134 8.25 3.44 7.50
CA SER A 134 8.63 2.23 8.22
C SER A 134 9.22 1.21 7.26
N THR A 135 10.33 0.63 7.64
CA THR A 135 11.00 -0.48 6.95
C THR A 135 11.30 -1.58 7.98
N ARG A 136 11.91 -2.68 7.54
CA ARG A 136 12.33 -3.77 8.44
C ARG A 136 13.30 -3.28 9.52
N TRP A 137 14.19 -2.37 9.16
CA TRP A 137 15.31 -1.94 10.02
C TRP A 137 14.98 -0.72 10.87
N GLN A 138 14.06 0.14 10.40
CA GLN A 138 13.73 1.37 11.08
C GLN A 138 12.25 1.68 10.90
N LYS A 139 11.57 1.92 12.03
CA LYS A 139 10.13 2.19 12.05
C LYS A 139 9.89 3.68 12.35
N ASN A 140 8.85 4.25 11.75
CA ASN A 140 8.33 5.59 12.03
C ASN A 140 9.36 6.73 11.92
N PHE A 141 10.32 6.65 11.00
CA PHE A 141 11.21 7.78 10.76
C PHE A 141 10.53 8.80 9.86
N TRP A 142 10.68 10.09 10.21
CA TRP A 142 10.04 11.18 9.51
C TRP A 142 10.94 11.67 8.38
N LEU A 143 10.43 11.62 7.15
CA LEU A 143 11.08 12.28 6.02
C LEU A 143 10.41 13.64 5.82
N LEU A 144 11.21 14.69 5.97
CA LEU A 144 10.83 16.04 5.58
C LEU A 144 10.58 16.03 4.06
N ALA A 145 9.40 16.52 3.67
CA ALA A 145 8.99 16.62 2.27
C ALA A 145 9.68 17.78 1.55
#